data_AF-A3X5T1-F1
#
_entry.id   AF-A3X5T1-F1
#
_cell.length_a   1.000
_cell.length_b   1.000
_cell.length_c   1.000
_cell.angle_alpha   90.00
_cell.angle_beta   90.00
_cell.angle_gamma   90.00
#
_symmetry.space_group_name_H-M   'P 1'
#
loop_
_entity.id
_entity.type
_entity.pdbx_description
1 polymer ?
#
loop_
_entity_poly.entity_id
_entity_poly.type
_entity_poly.pdbx_seq_one_letter_code
_entity_poly.pdbx_strand_id
1 'polypeptide(L)'
;MFMDITPIVTVRASRPLTEIEFCAWVAQAAPGDRLEYHCGFLVLDTFALFSRLDDQGRGELSKLAGRAFWAAEQGLVHLVQERIAPDQFAYVAIARPKPNAASVSLSELLLAEQEAA
;
A
#
# COMPACT_ATOMS: atom_id res chain seq x y z
N MET A 1 -5.10 -26.27 16.83
CA MET A 1 -5.32 -25.10 15.97
C MET A 1 -4.16 -24.16 16.23
N PHE A 2 -3.10 -24.24 15.43
CA PHE A 2 -1.98 -23.31 15.55
C PHE A 2 -2.43 -22.01 14.88
N MET A 3 -2.56 -20.94 15.66
CA MET A 3 -2.62 -19.60 15.07
C MET A 3 -1.20 -19.30 14.63
N ASP A 4 -0.93 -19.39 13.32
CA ASP A 4 0.30 -18.84 12.77
C ASP A 4 0.32 -17.34 13.08
N ILE A 5 1.18 -16.95 14.02
CA ILE A 5 1.37 -15.54 14.38
C ILE A 5 2.28 -14.94 13.30
N THR A 6 1.73 -14.63 12.13
CA THR A 6 2.44 -13.85 11.13
C THR A 6 2.72 -12.48 11.74
N PRO A 7 3.99 -12.04 11.85
CA PRO A 7 4.30 -10.74 12.41
C PRO A 7 3.71 -9.65 11.52
N ILE A 8 2.97 -8.72 12.13
CA ILE A 8 2.50 -7.51 11.44
C ILE A 8 3.69 -6.58 11.23
N VAL A 9 4.02 -6.29 9.99
CA VAL A 9 5.10 -5.35 9.63
C VAL A 9 4.50 -3.98 9.35
N THR A 10 5.12 -2.93 9.90
CA THR A 10 4.83 -1.55 9.50
C THR A 10 5.98 -1.02 8.65
N VAL A 11 5.69 -0.74 7.38
CA VAL A 11 6.65 -0.17 6.43
C VAL A 11 6.42 1.33 6.34
N ARG A 12 7.51 2.10 6.45
CA ARG A 12 7.56 3.54 6.18
C ARG A 12 8.66 3.80 5.18
N ALA A 13 8.31 4.35 4.02
CA ALA A 13 9.31 4.68 3.02
C ALA A 13 10.10 5.92 3.43
N SER A 14 11.42 5.91 3.24
CA SER A 14 12.28 7.08 3.47
C SER A 14 12.21 8.12 2.34
N ARG A 15 11.51 7.80 1.26
CA ARG A 15 11.26 8.64 0.09
C ARG A 15 9.78 8.54 -0.31
N PRO A 16 9.27 9.45 -1.16
CA PRO A 16 7.94 9.32 -1.74
C PRO A 16 7.77 7.94 -2.38
N LEU A 17 6.68 7.28 -1.99
CA LEU A 17 6.26 6.01 -2.57
C LEU A 17 5.61 6.27 -3.92
N THR A 18 5.86 5.41 -4.90
CA THR A 18 5.15 5.45 -6.18
C THR A 18 3.87 4.62 -6.14
N GLU A 19 2.94 4.88 -7.06
CA GLU A 19 1.73 4.07 -7.22
C GLU A 19 2.06 2.59 -7.50
N ILE A 20 3.10 2.32 -8.29
CA ILE A 20 3.52 0.96 -8.65
C ILE A 20 4.02 0.21 -7.40
N GLU A 21 4.82 0.86 -6.55
CA GLU A 21 5.32 0.26 -5.32
C GLU A 21 4.19 -0.03 -4.33
N PHE A 22 3.19 0.86 -4.26
CA PHE A 22 1.99 0.62 -3.48
C PHE A 22 1.25 -0.63 -3.98
N CYS A 23 1.01 -0.74 -5.29
CA CYS A 23 0.38 -1.93 -5.88
C CYS A 23 1.17 -3.22 -5.60
N ALA A 24 2.50 -3.16 -5.73
CA ALA A 24 3.38 -4.29 -5.43
C ALA A 24 3.29 -4.69 -3.95
N TRP A 25 3.22 -3.73 -3.04
CA TRP A 25 2.98 -4.00 -1.62
C TRP A 25 1.60 -4.61 -1.40
N VAL A 26 0.53 -4.05 -1.98
CA VAL A 26 -0.83 -4.63 -1.86
C VAL A 26 -0.84 -6.07 -2.35
N ALA A 27 -0.15 -6.41 -3.44
CA ALA A 27 -0.08 -7.77 -3.96
C ALA A 27 0.60 -8.76 -3.01
N GLN A 28 1.62 -8.33 -2.27
CA GLN A 28 2.49 -9.22 -1.46
C GLN A 28 2.20 -9.18 0.04
N ALA A 29 1.63 -8.11 0.55
CA ALA A 29 1.42 -7.88 1.98
C ALA A 29 0.58 -8.99 2.62
N ALA A 30 0.98 -9.40 3.82
CA ALA A 30 0.22 -10.29 4.67
C ALA A 30 -0.94 -9.53 5.33
N PRO A 31 -2.05 -10.20 5.69
CA PRO A 31 -3.15 -9.55 6.37
C PRO A 31 -2.68 -8.88 7.67
N GLY A 32 -3.01 -7.60 7.84
CA GLY A 32 -2.60 -6.79 8.99
C GLY A 32 -1.34 -5.95 8.77
N ASP A 33 -0.51 -6.26 7.77
CA ASP A 33 0.65 -5.43 7.43
C ASP A 33 0.22 -3.99 7.16
N ARG A 34 1.05 -3.03 7.58
CA ARG A 34 0.80 -1.60 7.48
C ARG A 34 1.83 -0.96 6.55
N LEU A 35 1.37 -0.07 5.68
CA LEU A 35 2.21 0.77 4.84
C LEU A 35 1.81 2.23 5.01
N GLU A 36 2.73 3.04 5.52
CA GLU A 36 2.61 4.49 5.44
C GLU A 36 2.98 4.94 4.03
N TYR A 37 1.97 5.35 3.26
CA TYR A 37 2.17 5.74 1.86
C TYR A 37 2.34 7.26 1.69
N HIS A 38 1.97 8.06 2.70
CA HIS A 38 2.17 9.50 2.72
C HIS A 38 2.25 10.05 4.15
N CYS A 39 3.05 11.09 4.36
CA CYS A 39 3.12 11.84 5.61
C CYS A 39 3.02 13.34 5.33
N GLY A 40 2.02 14.01 5.89
CA GLY A 40 1.69 15.40 5.60
C GLY A 40 0.20 15.64 5.57
N PHE A 41 -0.26 16.57 4.74
CA PHE A 41 -1.68 16.82 4.49
C PHE A 41 -2.00 16.42 3.06
N LEU A 42 -2.47 15.19 2.84
CA LEU A 42 -2.64 14.63 1.49
C LEU A 42 -3.43 15.55 0.54
N VAL A 43 -4.50 16.18 1.03
CA VAL A 43 -5.31 17.13 0.25
C VAL A 43 -4.53 18.39 -0.13
N LEU A 44 -3.74 18.95 0.80
CA LEU A 44 -2.94 20.14 0.52
C LEU A 44 -1.74 19.82 -0.37
N ASP A 45 -1.11 18.67 -0.14
CA ASP A 45 0.08 18.20 -0.85
C ASP A 45 -0.25 17.80 -2.30
N THR A 46 -1.50 17.50 -2.62
CA THR A 46 -1.98 17.26 -3.99
C THR A 46 -2.53 18.52 -4.68
N PHE A 47 -2.81 19.59 -3.93
CA PHE A 47 -3.43 20.81 -4.47
C PHE A 47 -2.39 21.83 -4.91
N ALA A 48 -2.48 22.27 -6.18
CA ALA A 48 -1.45 23.10 -6.82
C ALA A 48 -1.13 24.42 -6.09
N LEU A 49 -2.11 25.03 -5.43
CA LEU A 49 -1.92 26.31 -4.75
C LEU A 49 -1.15 26.19 -3.42
N PHE A 50 -1.19 25.03 -2.77
CA PHE A 50 -0.69 24.84 -1.40
C PHE A 50 0.49 23.87 -1.31
N SER A 51 0.62 22.99 -2.28
CA SER A 51 1.63 21.95 -2.27
C SER A 51 3.04 22.52 -2.44
N ARG A 52 3.98 21.91 -1.71
CA ARG A 52 5.41 22.13 -1.89
C ARG A 52 6.02 21.24 -2.97
N LEU A 53 5.24 20.29 -3.51
CA LEU A 53 5.65 19.40 -4.59
C LEU A 53 5.50 20.11 -5.94
N ASP A 54 6.42 19.79 -6.85
CA ASP A 54 6.31 20.16 -8.25
C ASP A 54 5.13 19.44 -8.93
N ASP A 55 4.81 19.85 -10.16
CA ASP A 55 3.64 19.33 -10.89
C ASP A 55 3.71 17.81 -11.07
N GLN A 56 4.91 17.28 -11.31
CA GLN A 56 5.15 15.85 -11.42
C GLN A 56 4.90 15.14 -10.09
N GLY A 57 5.50 15.61 -8.99
CA GLY A 57 5.33 15.04 -7.66
C GLY A 57 3.88 15.06 -7.18
N ARG A 58 3.13 16.14 -7.45
CA ARG A 58 1.69 16.20 -7.17
C ARG A 58 0.90 15.19 -8.00
N GLY A 59 1.25 15.03 -9.27
CA GLY A 59 0.64 14.05 -10.16
C GLY A 59 0.84 12.63 -9.65
N GLU A 60 2.07 12.28 -9.26
CA GLU A 60 2.40 10.96 -8.70
C GLU A 60 1.70 10.70 -7.36
N LEU A 61 1.69 11.70 -6.45
CA LEU A 61 0.96 11.58 -5.19
C LEU A 61 -0.55 11.43 -5.39
N SER A 62 -1.12 12.13 -6.37
CA SER A 62 -2.54 12.01 -6.72
C SER A 62 -2.89 10.63 -7.27
N LYS A 63 -2.03 10.05 -8.12
CA LYS A 63 -2.19 8.67 -8.62
C LYS A 63 -2.13 7.67 -7.48
N LEU A 64 -1.13 7.79 -6.61
CA LEU A 64 -0.98 6.94 -5.43
C LEU A 64 -2.20 7.03 -4.52
N ALA A 65 -2.67 8.23 -4.19
CA ALA A 65 -3.84 8.46 -3.35
C ALA A 65 -5.10 7.84 -3.97
N GLY A 66 -5.32 8.05 -5.27
CA GLY A 66 -6.43 7.45 -6.01
C GLY A 66 -6.36 5.93 -6.00
N ARG A 67 -5.17 5.34 -6.16
CA ARG A 67 -4.98 3.89 -6.10
C ARG A 67 -5.22 3.32 -4.71
N ALA A 68 -4.76 4.01 -3.66
CA ALA A 68 -5.01 3.62 -2.28
C ALA A 68 -6.50 3.63 -1.96
N PHE A 69 -7.23 4.67 -2.39
CA PHE A 69 -8.67 4.75 -2.26
C PHE A 69 -9.38 3.63 -3.03
N TRP A 70 -9.02 3.41 -4.29
CA TRP A 70 -9.57 2.29 -5.08
C TRP A 70 -9.34 0.93 -4.41
N ALA A 71 -8.13 0.67 -3.89
CA ALA A 71 -7.82 -0.58 -3.20
C ALA A 71 -8.67 -0.79 -1.94
N ALA A 72 -9.00 0.30 -1.23
CA ALA A 72 -9.90 0.24 -0.08
C ALA A 72 -11.35 -0.07 -0.49
N GLU A 73 -11.83 0.53 -1.58
CA GLU A 73 -13.15 0.22 -2.16
C GLU A 73 -13.25 -1.24 -2.62
N GLN A 74 -12.14 -1.82 -3.12
CA GLN A 74 -12.06 -3.25 -3.44
C GLN A 74 -11.88 -4.16 -2.21
N GLY A 75 -11.83 -3.60 -1.00
CA GLY A 75 -11.63 -4.36 0.24
C GLY A 75 -10.23 -4.97 0.40
N LEU A 76 -9.24 -4.54 -0.39
CA LEU A 76 -7.86 -5.03 -0.35
C LEU A 76 -7.05 -4.42 0.79
N VAL A 77 -7.40 -3.19 1.18
CA VAL A 77 -6.78 -2.48 2.30
C VAL A 77 -7.83 -1.76 3.14
N HIS A 78 -7.48 -1.42 4.38
CA HIS A 78 -8.17 -0.44 5.18
C HIS A 78 -7.31 0.81 5.29
N LEU A 79 -7.87 2.00 5.04
CA LEU A 79 -7.14 3.26 5.13
C LEU A 79 -7.34 3.90 6.49
N VAL A 80 -6.24 4.31 7.11
CA VAL A 80 -6.21 5.01 8.39
C VAL A 80 -5.44 6.30 8.23
N GLN A 81 -5.92 7.36 8.87
CA GLN A 81 -5.17 8.58 9.07
C GLN A 81 -4.77 8.65 10.56
N GLU A 82 -3.47 8.71 10.83
CA GLU A 82 -2.91 8.76 12.17
C GLU A 82 -2.24 10.13 12.37
N ARG A 83 -2.66 10.88 13.40
CA ARG A 83 -1.99 12.15 13.75
C ARG A 83 -0.73 11.85 14.55
N ILE A 84 0.44 12.23 14.02
CA ILE A 84 1.74 11.99 14.65
C ILE A 84 2.19 13.21 15.45
N ALA A 85 1.92 14.42 14.94
CA ALA A 85 2.29 15.68 15.58
C ALA A 85 1.26 16.78 15.23
N PRO A 86 1.39 18.01 15.76
CA PRO A 86 0.73 19.16 15.16
C PRO A 86 1.06 19.21 13.67
N ASP A 87 0.03 19.32 12.83
CA ASP A 87 0.17 19.48 11.38
C ASP A 87 0.90 18.35 10.64
N GLN A 88 1.01 17.16 11.27
CA GLN A 88 1.65 15.99 10.68
C GLN A 88 0.77 14.75 10.85
N PHE A 89 0.32 14.22 9.71
CA PHE A 89 -0.55 13.04 9.65
C PHE A 89 0.08 11.97 8.76
N ALA A 90 0.15 10.74 9.27
CA ALA A 90 0.47 9.57 8.47
C ALA A 90 -0.80 9.01 7.84
N TYR A 91 -0.71 8.75 6.55
CA TYR A 91 -1.72 8.02 5.81
C TYR A 91 -1.24 6.59 5.62
N VAL A 92 -1.98 5.66 6.23
CA VAL A 92 -1.59 4.26 6.38
C VAL A 92 -2.61 3.37 5.69
N ALA A 93 -2.12 2.49 4.81
CA ALA A 93 -2.90 1.36 4.30
C ALA A 93 -2.60 0.12 5.15
N ILE A 94 -3.64 -0.60 5.57
CA ILE A 94 -3.55 -1.85 6.32
C ILE A 94 -4.08 -2.96 5.44
N ALA A 95 -3.24 -3.95 5.12
CA ALA A 95 -3.60 -5.04 4.22
C ALA A 95 -4.73 -5.91 4.80
N ARG A 96 -5.72 -6.23 3.96
CA ARG A 96 -6.85 -7.09 4.32
C ARG A 96 -6.58 -8.53 3.88
N PRO A 97 -7.24 -9.54 4.48
CA PRO A 97 -7.25 -10.89 3.94
C PRO A 97 -7.71 -10.89 2.48
N LYS A 98 -6.86 -11.39 1.59
CA LYS A 98 -7.20 -11.57 0.18
C LYS A 98 -8.06 -12.82 0.04
N PRO A 99 -9.10 -12.82 -0.81
CA PRO A 99 -9.84 -14.03 -1.12
C PRO A 99 -8.86 -15.09 -1.64
N ASN A 100 -8.96 -16.31 -1.11
CA ASN A 100 -8.02 -17.44 -1.23
C ASN A 100 -7.80 -17.97 -2.67
N ALA A 101 -8.27 -17.25 -3.69
CA ALA A 101 -8.28 -17.69 -5.08
C ALA A 101 -7.04 -17.28 -5.89
N ALA A 102 -6.06 -16.61 -5.28
CA ALA A 102 -4.87 -16.10 -5.99
C ALA A 102 -3.54 -16.40 -5.28
N SER A 103 -3.51 -17.36 -4.35
CA SER A 103 -2.25 -17.86 -3.78
C SER A 103 -1.76 -19.06 -4.58
N VAL A 104 -1.54 -18.90 -5.89
CA VAL A 104 -0.61 -19.81 -6.54
C VAL A 104 0.77 -19.22 -6.26
N SER A 105 1.57 -19.96 -5.48
CA SER A 105 2.94 -19.55 -5.20
C SER A 105 3.71 -19.53 -6.52
N LEU A 106 4.57 -18.54 -6.74
CA LEU A 106 5.49 -18.52 -7.90
C LEU A 106 6.29 -19.83 -7.98
N SER A 107 6.62 -20.44 -6.84
CA SER A 107 7.25 -21.74 -6.77
C SER A 107 6.38 -22.87 -7.34
N GLU A 108 5.07 -22.83 -7.13
CA GLU A 108 4.13 -23.82 -7.69
C GLU A 108 4.01 -23.68 -9.21
N LEU A 109 4.03 -22.45 -9.74
CA LEU A 109 4.03 -22.21 -11.19
C LEU A 109 5.32 -22.71 -11.85
N LEU A 110 6.48 -22.47 -11.22
CA LEU A 110 7.77 -22.92 -11.76
C LEU A 110 7.93 -24.44 -11.71
N LEU A 111 7.36 -25.11 -10.70
CA LEU A 111 7.35 -26.58 -10.63
C LEU A 111 6.45 -27.19 -11.71
N ALA A 112 5.28 -26.59 -11.97
CA ALA A 112 4.38 -27.05 -13.02
C ALA A 112 4.97 -26.92 -14.45
N GLU A 113 5.80 -25.90 -14.71
CA GLU A 113 6.50 -25.77 -16.00
C GLU A 113 7.60 -26.83 -16.18
N GLN A 114 8.26 -27.27 -15.10
CA GLN A 114 9.32 -28.28 -15.17
C GLN A 114 8.80 -29.70 -15.40
N GLU A 115 7.58 -30.02 -14.93
CA GLU A 115 6.94 -31.33 -15.14
C GLU A 115 6.29 -31.47 -16.53
N ALA A 116 6.10 -30.36 -17.25
CA ALA A 116 5.53 -30.32 -18.59
C ALA A 116 6.57 -30.40 -19.73
N ALA A 117 7.86 -30.52 -19.40
CA ALA A 117 9.00 -30.60 -20.31
C ALA A 117 9.64 -32.00 -20.31
#